data_AF-A0A0C9RR23-F1
#
_entry.id   AF-A0A0C9RR23-F1
#
_cell.length_a   1.000
_cell.length_b   1.000
_cell.length_c   1.000
_cell.angle_alpha   90.00
_cell.angle_beta   90.00
_cell.angle_gamma   90.00
#
_symmetry.space_group_name_H-M   'P 1'
#
loop_
_entity.id
_entity.type
_entity.pdbx_description
1 polymer ?
#
loop_
_entity_poly.entity_id
_entity_poly.type
_entity_poly.pdbx_seq_one_letter_code
_entity_poly.pdbx_strand_id
1 'polypeptide(L)'
;MTENSIGNHEPTPKRQKIDSINPSTPEIRSPRTSKWESSCLIRELEVYRTRLSNTEVAMGHLQKMKEEVERAFLEREQMLEMQLRVEGDTMRNLEDRLELAKRGCEEICESEVTVEAEFFSRETRIREKIESLFSEDPTLNRNALFLQTEKIENVEGQMMRMEMKVDGGLKKNMGTHESQGPGREGVDDSKISRADDLGNNNAILLARARELEKQLESAKNTILTFRQVENEKNYPGGVGPTGQRDLGAVEGVDQSGEHEENERTPEITASRVPDGVTSVQDKLLPQACGICKDMKASEDEGERNSQQESTNTSPDKLKKGENSRLNIKNYYILVSHPKFFEINWEKYYRPVRCGGFTCTQCFQKKSSKSSMQDHIWIEHFKERFLCPFCSNVSLFISRYNVGYHIRTRHSSDFFTQQGGEGNA
;
A
#
# COMPACT_ATOMS: atom_id res chain seq x y z
N MET A 1 -9.02 -37.24 4.21
CA MET A 1 -10.22 -38.09 4.39
C MET A 1 -11.08 -37.86 3.16
N THR A 2 -11.10 -38.86 2.29
CA THR A 2 -11.67 -38.85 0.94
C THR A 2 -13.13 -39.27 0.99
N GLU A 3 -14.04 -38.33 0.78
CA GLU A 3 -15.46 -38.64 0.56
C GLU A 3 -15.72 -38.83 -0.94
N ASN A 4 -15.80 -40.09 -1.33
CA ASN A 4 -16.33 -40.53 -2.62
C ASN A 4 -17.83 -40.20 -2.67
N SER A 5 -18.18 -39.08 -3.32
CA SER A 5 -19.56 -38.79 -3.66
C SER A 5 -19.94 -39.56 -4.94
N ILE A 6 -20.71 -40.62 -4.73
CA ILE A 6 -21.31 -41.46 -5.75
C ILE A 6 -22.33 -40.61 -6.52
N GLY A 7 -21.95 -40.17 -7.71
CA GLY A 7 -22.84 -39.51 -8.66
C GLY A 7 -23.93 -40.47 -9.14
N ASN A 8 -25.17 -40.19 -8.75
CA ASN A 8 -26.35 -40.81 -9.33
C ASN A 8 -26.45 -40.40 -10.80
N HIS A 9 -26.03 -41.30 -11.71
CA HIS A 9 -26.32 -41.19 -13.13
C HIS A 9 -27.83 -41.36 -13.35
N GLU A 10 -28.52 -40.26 -13.54
CA GLU A 10 -29.89 -40.23 -14.05
C GLU A 10 -29.90 -40.87 -15.46
N PRO A 11 -30.68 -41.94 -15.70
CA PRO A 11 -30.65 -42.65 -16.96
C PRO A 11 -31.24 -41.78 -18.07
N THR A 12 -30.39 -41.34 -18.99
CA THR A 12 -30.75 -40.67 -20.24
C THR A 12 -31.97 -41.36 -20.89
N PRO A 13 -33.05 -40.64 -21.22
CA PRO A 13 -34.26 -41.24 -21.78
C PRO A 13 -33.91 -41.97 -23.07
N LYS A 14 -34.05 -43.30 -23.05
CA LYS A 14 -33.89 -44.17 -24.21
C LYS A 14 -34.78 -43.66 -25.32
N ARG A 15 -34.17 -43.10 -26.38
CA ARG A 15 -34.85 -42.79 -27.65
C ARG A 15 -35.61 -44.04 -28.09
N GLN A 16 -36.94 -43.94 -28.05
CA GLN A 16 -37.84 -44.96 -28.56
C GLN A 16 -37.53 -45.15 -30.04
N LYS A 17 -37.05 -46.35 -30.40
CA LYS A 17 -36.76 -46.75 -31.77
C LYS A 17 -38.10 -46.78 -32.52
N ILE A 18 -38.35 -45.78 -33.36
CA ILE A 18 -39.50 -45.76 -34.26
C ILE A 18 -39.19 -46.75 -35.37
N ASP A 19 -39.43 -48.02 -35.10
CA ASP A 19 -39.38 -49.06 -36.11
C ASP A 19 -40.69 -49.01 -36.92
N SER A 20 -40.54 -48.70 -38.20
CA SER A 20 -41.38 -49.16 -39.32
C SER A 20 -42.89 -48.97 -39.18
N ILE A 21 -43.35 -47.74 -39.45
CA ILE A 21 -44.73 -47.52 -39.87
C ILE A 21 -44.81 -47.89 -41.37
N ASN A 22 -45.55 -48.96 -41.66
CA ASN A 22 -45.89 -49.37 -43.02
C ASN A 22 -46.67 -48.27 -43.76
N PRO A 23 -46.32 -47.94 -45.02
CA PRO A 23 -47.04 -46.95 -45.81
C PRO A 23 -48.32 -47.59 -46.38
N SER A 24 -49.35 -47.70 -45.54
CA SER A 24 -50.72 -47.89 -46.02
C SER A 24 -51.23 -46.54 -46.48
N THR A 25 -50.96 -46.20 -47.74
CA THR A 25 -51.32 -44.96 -48.42
C THR A 25 -52.85 -44.75 -48.35
N PRO A 26 -53.37 -43.82 -47.54
CA PRO A 26 -54.73 -43.36 -47.72
C PRO A 26 -54.68 -42.35 -48.87
N GLU A 27 -55.48 -42.60 -49.90
CA GLU A 27 -55.66 -41.73 -51.06
C GLU A 27 -56.39 -40.44 -50.62
N ILE A 28 -55.73 -39.63 -49.81
CA ILE A 28 -56.21 -38.33 -49.37
C ILE A 28 -56.10 -37.44 -50.59
N ARG A 29 -57.25 -37.20 -51.25
CA ARG A 29 -57.42 -36.17 -52.28
C ARG A 29 -56.91 -34.86 -51.72
N SER A 30 -55.67 -34.53 -52.08
CA SER A 30 -55.00 -33.31 -51.68
C SER A 30 -55.84 -32.13 -52.16
N PRO A 31 -56.28 -31.23 -51.26
CA PRO A 31 -56.88 -29.98 -51.67
C PRO A 31 -55.90 -29.32 -52.65
N ARG A 32 -56.38 -28.88 -53.82
CA ARG A 32 -55.58 -28.09 -54.75
C ARG A 32 -55.25 -26.78 -54.05
N THR A 33 -54.24 -26.79 -53.20
CA THR A 33 -53.64 -25.58 -52.68
C THR A 33 -53.19 -24.78 -53.89
N SER A 34 -53.54 -23.52 -53.88
CA SER A 34 -53.21 -22.66 -54.99
C SER A 34 -51.68 -22.56 -55.08
N LYS A 35 -51.15 -22.37 -56.30
CA LYS A 35 -49.71 -22.18 -56.52
C LYS A 35 -49.13 -21.04 -55.64
N TRP A 36 -49.96 -20.05 -55.31
CA TRP A 36 -49.57 -18.93 -54.45
C TRP A 36 -49.40 -19.36 -52.98
N GLU A 37 -50.28 -20.21 -52.44
CA GLU A 37 -50.15 -20.74 -51.06
C GLU A 37 -48.87 -21.55 -50.89
N SER A 38 -48.55 -22.41 -51.86
CA SER A 38 -47.32 -23.18 -51.84
C SER A 38 -46.09 -22.26 -51.84
N SER A 39 -46.12 -21.18 -52.61
CA SER A 39 -45.03 -20.20 -52.65
C SER A 39 -44.88 -19.43 -51.32
N CYS A 40 -45.99 -19.12 -50.65
CA CYS A 40 -45.96 -18.50 -49.32
C CYS A 40 -45.34 -19.42 -48.27
N LEU A 41 -45.76 -20.69 -48.23
CA LEU A 41 -45.21 -21.67 -47.29
C LEU A 41 -43.72 -21.92 -47.49
N ILE A 42 -43.23 -21.94 -48.74
CA ILE A 42 -41.80 -22.08 -49.03
C ILE A 42 -41.00 -20.92 -48.42
N ARG A 43 -41.45 -19.68 -48.60
CA ARG A 43 -40.77 -18.51 -48.01
C ARG A 43 -40.77 -18.55 -46.49
N GLU A 44 -41.90 -18.94 -45.87
CA GLU A 44 -41.96 -19.09 -44.41
C GLU A 44 -40.97 -20.16 -43.91
N LEU A 45 -40.88 -21.30 -44.60
CA LEU A 45 -39.90 -22.35 -44.28
C LEU A 45 -38.45 -21.86 -44.43
N GLU A 46 -38.13 -21.07 -45.45
CA GLU A 46 -36.80 -20.46 -45.61
C GLU A 46 -36.47 -19.51 -44.46
N VAL A 47 -37.44 -18.71 -44.01
CA VAL A 47 -37.29 -17.83 -42.83
C VAL A 47 -37.05 -18.66 -41.57
N TYR A 48 -37.83 -19.72 -41.34
CA TYR A 48 -37.62 -20.59 -40.18
C TYR A 48 -36.27 -21.31 -40.22
N ARG A 49 -35.84 -21.78 -41.40
CA ARG A 49 -34.54 -22.42 -41.58
C ARG A 49 -33.40 -21.46 -41.27
N THR A 50 -33.48 -20.24 -41.76
CA THR A 50 -32.49 -19.18 -41.47
C THR A 50 -32.46 -18.87 -39.98
N ARG A 51 -33.63 -18.74 -39.35
CA ARG A 51 -33.72 -18.49 -37.90
C ARG A 51 -33.12 -19.63 -37.09
N LEU A 52 -33.39 -20.88 -37.47
CA LEU A 52 -32.84 -22.05 -36.79
C LEU A 52 -31.31 -22.10 -36.94
N SER A 53 -30.79 -21.87 -38.15
CA SER A 53 -29.34 -21.81 -38.39
C SER A 53 -28.68 -20.70 -37.56
N ASN A 54 -29.29 -19.52 -37.45
CA ASN A 54 -28.78 -18.45 -36.58
C ASN A 54 -28.79 -18.84 -35.10
N THR A 55 -29.83 -19.54 -34.63
CA THR A 55 -29.85 -20.04 -33.24
C THR A 55 -28.80 -21.11 -32.99
N GLU A 56 -28.53 -21.99 -33.96
CA GLU A 56 -27.46 -23.00 -33.86
C GLU A 56 -26.08 -22.35 -33.74
N VAL A 57 -25.80 -21.33 -34.56
CA VAL A 57 -24.55 -20.55 -34.46
C VAL A 57 -24.45 -19.86 -33.09
N ALA A 58 -25.53 -19.22 -32.63
CA ALA A 58 -25.54 -18.56 -31.32
C ALA A 58 -25.29 -19.54 -30.17
N MET A 59 -25.86 -20.76 -30.23
CA MET A 59 -25.57 -21.81 -29.24
C MET A 59 -24.10 -22.24 -29.27
N GLY A 60 -23.51 -22.39 -30.46
CA GLY A 60 -22.08 -22.71 -30.58
C GLY A 60 -21.18 -21.65 -29.95
N HIS A 61 -21.50 -20.37 -30.13
CA HIS A 61 -20.78 -19.26 -29.49
C HIS A 61 -20.94 -19.28 -27.96
N LEU A 62 -22.15 -19.51 -27.44
CA LEU A 62 -22.40 -19.62 -26.00
C LEU A 62 -21.66 -20.80 -25.38
N GLN A 63 -21.61 -21.94 -26.07
CA GLN A 63 -20.85 -23.10 -25.60
C GLN A 63 -19.36 -22.82 -25.54
N LYS A 64 -18.79 -22.17 -26.57
CA LYS A 64 -17.39 -21.76 -26.56
C LYS A 64 -17.08 -20.81 -25.40
N MET A 65 -17.92 -19.82 -25.17
CA MET A 65 -17.77 -18.88 -24.04
C MET A 65 -17.85 -19.60 -22.70
N LYS A 66 -18.73 -20.60 -22.56
CA LYS A 66 -18.82 -21.43 -21.35
C LYS A 66 -17.51 -22.19 -21.09
N GLU A 67 -16.93 -22.81 -22.12
CA GLU A 67 -15.66 -23.52 -22.02
C GLU A 67 -14.49 -22.58 -21.65
N GLU A 68 -14.47 -21.35 -22.19
CA GLU A 68 -13.48 -20.33 -21.84
C GLU A 68 -13.61 -19.89 -20.37
N VAL A 69 -14.84 -19.70 -19.89
CA VAL A 69 -15.11 -19.36 -18.48
C VAL A 69 -14.68 -20.50 -17.55
N GLU A 70 -15.04 -21.75 -17.86
CA GLU A 70 -14.63 -22.92 -17.09
C GLU A 70 -13.10 -23.07 -17.02
N ARG A 71 -12.40 -22.82 -18.14
CA ARG A 71 -10.93 -22.80 -18.17
C ARG A 71 -10.36 -21.71 -17.27
N ALA A 72 -10.89 -20.49 -17.34
CA ALA A 72 -10.44 -19.39 -16.50
C ALA A 72 -10.66 -19.66 -15.00
N PHE A 73 -11.76 -20.34 -14.64
CA PHE A 73 -11.99 -20.77 -13.27
C PHE A 73 -10.94 -21.78 -12.78
N LEU A 74 -10.61 -22.79 -13.59
CA LEU A 74 -9.59 -23.80 -13.25
C LEU A 74 -8.19 -23.17 -13.10
N GLU A 75 -7.82 -22.26 -14.01
CA GLU A 75 -6.56 -21.52 -13.91
C GLU A 75 -6.50 -20.67 -12.64
N ARG A 76 -7.62 -20.03 -12.27
CA ARG A 76 -7.71 -19.25 -11.04
C ARG A 76 -7.62 -20.12 -9.79
N GLU A 77 -8.26 -21.28 -9.78
CA GLU A 77 -8.17 -22.26 -8.70
C GLU A 77 -6.72 -22.72 -8.49
N GLN A 78 -6.00 -23.07 -9.57
CA GLN A 78 -4.60 -23.47 -9.51
C GLN A 78 -3.69 -22.34 -8.98
N MET A 79 -3.91 -21.09 -9.42
CA MET A 79 -3.16 -19.95 -8.91
C MET A 79 -3.38 -19.73 -7.40
N LEU A 80 -4.61 -19.87 -6.93
CA LEU A 80 -4.94 -19.73 -5.51
C LEU A 80 -4.34 -20.87 -4.68
N GLU A 81 -4.36 -22.11 -5.18
CA GLU A 81 -3.70 -23.24 -4.51
C GLU A 81 -2.19 -23.02 -4.38
N MET A 82 -1.54 -22.54 -5.45
CA MET A 82 -0.12 -22.20 -5.42
C MET A 82 0.17 -21.08 -4.41
N GLN A 83 -0.67 -20.05 -4.36
CA GLN A 83 -0.54 -18.95 -3.40
C GLN A 83 -0.65 -19.45 -1.95
N LEU A 84 -1.66 -20.27 -1.66
CA LEU A 84 -1.83 -20.87 -0.33
C LEU A 84 -0.63 -21.72 0.07
N ARG A 85 -0.01 -22.43 -0.88
CA ARG A 85 1.22 -23.21 -0.63
C ARG A 85 2.38 -22.29 -0.24
N VAL A 86 2.62 -21.24 -1.01
CA VAL A 86 3.70 -20.26 -0.75
C VAL A 86 3.48 -19.58 0.61
N GLU A 87 2.26 -19.11 0.89
CA GLU A 87 1.93 -18.48 2.17
C GLU A 87 2.14 -19.46 3.34
N GLY A 88 1.72 -20.72 3.18
CA GLY A 88 1.96 -21.78 4.18
C GLY A 88 3.44 -22.04 4.44
N ASP A 89 4.28 -22.05 3.41
CA ASP A 89 5.73 -22.18 3.55
C ASP A 89 6.36 -20.97 4.26
N THR A 90 5.91 -19.76 3.94
CA THR A 90 6.40 -18.54 4.61
C THR A 90 6.00 -18.51 6.09
N MET A 91 4.78 -18.95 6.43
CA MET A 91 4.31 -19.03 7.81
C MET A 91 5.18 -20.00 8.62
N ARG A 92 5.41 -21.21 8.10
CA ARG A 92 6.32 -22.19 8.73
C ARG A 92 7.72 -21.63 8.93
N ASN A 93 8.28 -20.94 7.92
CA ASN A 93 9.60 -20.33 8.05
C ASN A 93 9.68 -19.29 9.18
N LEU A 94 8.62 -18.47 9.33
CA LEU A 94 8.55 -17.49 10.40
C LEU A 94 8.39 -18.15 11.77
N GLU A 95 7.60 -19.21 11.87
CA GLU A 95 7.48 -20.02 13.09
C GLU A 95 8.82 -20.62 13.51
N ASP A 96 9.56 -21.23 12.58
CA ASP A 96 10.89 -21.79 12.84
C ASP A 96 11.88 -20.73 13.33
N ARG A 97 11.85 -19.53 12.74
CA ARG A 97 12.70 -18.41 13.15
C ARG A 97 12.34 -17.87 14.53
N LEU A 98 11.05 -17.81 14.84
CA LEU A 98 10.57 -17.38 16.15
C LEU A 98 10.97 -18.39 17.22
N GLU A 99 10.82 -19.68 16.95
CA GLU A 99 11.24 -20.75 17.86
C GLU A 99 12.76 -20.75 18.07
N LEU A 100 13.54 -20.53 17.01
CA LEU A 100 15.00 -20.38 17.13
C LEU A 100 15.39 -19.17 17.98
N ALA A 101 14.74 -18.02 17.78
CA ALA A 101 15.00 -16.82 18.56
C ALA A 101 14.64 -17.02 20.04
N LYS A 102 13.52 -17.70 20.32
CA LYS A 102 13.08 -18.04 21.67
C LYS A 102 14.12 -18.89 22.40
N ARG A 103 14.62 -19.97 21.76
CA ARG A 103 15.70 -20.79 22.32
C ARG A 103 16.98 -19.98 22.57
N GLY A 104 17.35 -19.09 21.67
CA GLY A 104 18.51 -18.20 21.86
C GLY A 104 18.35 -17.27 23.07
N CYS A 105 17.15 -16.74 23.32
CA CYS A 105 16.88 -15.97 24.53
C CYS A 105 16.94 -16.83 25.79
N GLU A 106 16.41 -18.05 25.76
CA GLU A 106 16.48 -19.00 26.88
C GLU A 106 17.93 -19.34 27.24
N GLU A 107 18.78 -19.62 26.25
CA GLU A 107 20.22 -19.86 26.45
C GLU A 107 20.95 -18.65 27.06
N ILE A 108 20.61 -17.43 26.63
CA ILE A 108 21.18 -16.20 27.21
C ILE A 108 20.75 -16.05 28.67
N CYS A 109 19.47 -16.23 28.97
CA CYS A 109 18.96 -16.15 30.35
C CYS A 109 19.59 -17.20 31.26
N GLU A 110 19.77 -18.44 30.78
CA GLU A 110 20.48 -19.48 31.54
C GLU A 110 21.93 -19.07 31.81
N SER A 111 22.64 -18.54 30.80
CA SER A 111 24.02 -18.07 30.98
C SER A 111 24.11 -16.89 31.96
N GLU A 112 23.16 -15.96 31.94
CA GLU A 112 23.09 -14.82 32.85
C GLU A 112 22.92 -15.30 34.31
N VAL A 113 21.99 -16.23 34.54
CA VAL A 113 21.80 -16.86 35.86
C VAL A 113 23.08 -17.52 36.37
N THR A 114 23.84 -18.20 35.50
CA THR A 114 25.12 -18.80 35.91
C THR A 114 26.18 -17.76 36.26
N VAL A 115 26.30 -16.69 35.47
CA VAL A 115 27.26 -15.60 35.71
C VAL A 115 26.91 -14.85 36.99
N GLU A 116 25.64 -14.58 37.24
CA GLU A 116 25.17 -13.97 38.49
C GLU A 116 25.51 -14.84 39.70
N ALA A 117 25.29 -16.15 39.62
CA ALA A 117 25.62 -17.08 40.70
C ALA A 117 27.13 -17.10 41.03
N GLU A 118 27.99 -17.11 40.00
CA GLU A 118 29.45 -17.01 40.18
C GLU A 118 29.86 -15.66 40.77
N PHE A 119 29.23 -14.57 40.33
CA PHE A 119 29.46 -13.24 40.86
C PHE A 119 29.11 -13.17 42.36
N PHE A 120 27.92 -13.65 42.75
CA PHE A 120 27.52 -13.72 44.17
C PHE A 120 28.50 -14.56 45.00
N SER A 121 28.96 -15.71 44.48
CA SER A 121 29.96 -16.54 45.17
C SER A 121 31.30 -15.83 45.35
N ARG A 122 31.74 -15.04 44.36
CA ARG A 122 32.96 -14.24 44.46
C ARG A 122 32.79 -13.09 45.44
N GLU A 123 31.62 -12.45 45.45
CA GLU A 123 31.29 -11.36 46.36
C GLU A 123 31.32 -11.82 47.83
N THR A 124 30.69 -12.95 48.14
CA THR A 124 30.71 -13.51 49.51
C THR A 124 32.13 -13.82 49.96
N ARG A 125 32.96 -14.42 49.10
CA ARG A 125 34.37 -14.70 49.40
C ARG A 125 35.18 -13.43 49.65
N ILE A 126 34.94 -12.35 48.90
CA ILE A 126 35.59 -11.05 49.14
C ILE A 126 35.14 -10.48 50.48
N ARG A 127 33.83 -10.53 50.78
CA ARG A 127 33.25 -10.05 52.04
C ARG A 127 33.84 -10.77 53.25
N GLU A 128 33.90 -12.10 53.21
CA GLU A 128 34.54 -12.92 54.25
C GLU A 128 36.02 -12.55 54.43
N LYS A 129 36.76 -12.33 53.34
CA LYS A 129 38.18 -11.93 53.41
C LYS A 129 38.35 -10.54 54.02
N ILE A 130 37.47 -9.61 53.69
CA ILE A 130 37.44 -8.26 54.27
C ILE A 130 37.17 -8.37 55.78
N GLU A 131 36.17 -9.15 56.20
CA GLU A 131 35.86 -9.40 57.61
C GLU A 131 37.05 -10.02 58.37
N SER A 132 37.73 -10.99 57.76
CA SER A 132 38.94 -11.61 58.32
C SER A 132 40.04 -10.56 58.56
N LEU A 133 40.36 -9.75 57.55
CA LEU A 133 41.38 -8.68 57.66
C LEU A 133 41.03 -7.65 58.75
N PHE A 134 39.74 -7.32 58.93
CA PHE A 134 39.31 -6.43 60.01
C PHE A 134 39.42 -7.05 61.41
N SER A 135 39.38 -8.37 61.53
CA SER A 135 39.60 -9.03 62.81
C SER A 135 41.09 -9.12 63.19
N GLU A 136 41.99 -9.09 62.20
CA GLU A 136 43.45 -9.13 62.39
C GLU A 136 44.07 -7.76 62.74
N ASP A 137 43.50 -6.62 62.30
CA ASP A 137 44.00 -5.27 62.61
C ASP A 137 42.94 -4.37 63.28
N PRO A 138 42.86 -4.36 64.63
CA PRO A 138 41.84 -3.59 65.36
C PRO A 138 42.09 -2.07 65.34
N THR A 139 43.19 -1.58 64.78
CA THR A 139 43.52 -0.14 64.73
C THR A 139 42.92 0.58 63.52
N LEU A 140 42.47 -0.17 62.51
CA LEU A 140 41.74 0.37 61.36
C LEU A 140 40.39 0.94 61.80
N ASN A 141 40.21 2.25 61.60
CA ASN A 141 39.06 3.03 62.05
C ASN A 141 37.75 2.58 61.39
N ARG A 142 37.09 1.60 62.01
CA ARG A 142 35.80 0.98 61.63
C ARG A 142 34.69 2.01 61.39
N ASN A 143 34.75 3.15 62.07
CA ASN A 143 33.72 4.20 62.01
C ASN A 143 33.75 4.97 60.69
N ALA A 144 34.93 5.17 60.08
CA ALA A 144 35.05 5.93 58.83
C ALA A 144 34.51 5.15 57.62
N LEU A 145 34.74 3.83 57.60
CA LEU A 145 34.22 2.92 56.57
C LEU A 145 32.71 2.74 56.66
N PHE A 146 32.17 2.57 57.87
CA PHE A 146 30.72 2.43 58.11
C PHE A 146 29.93 3.65 57.61
N LEU A 147 30.46 4.85 57.84
CA LEU A 147 29.89 6.11 57.36
C LEU A 147 29.93 6.27 55.84
N GLN A 148 30.87 5.62 55.15
CA GLN A 148 30.89 5.60 53.68
C GLN A 148 29.92 4.56 53.12
N THR A 149 29.82 3.37 53.72
CA THR A 149 28.88 2.33 53.27
C THR A 149 27.43 2.77 53.43
N GLU A 150 27.06 3.44 54.53
CA GLU A 150 25.71 3.97 54.74
C GLU A 150 25.32 5.03 53.68
N LYS A 151 26.29 5.85 53.25
CA LYS A 151 26.06 6.82 52.17
C LYS A 151 25.85 6.14 50.82
N ILE A 152 26.59 5.05 50.55
CA ILE A 152 26.46 4.28 49.31
C ILE A 152 25.11 3.57 49.27
N GLU A 153 24.70 2.88 50.34
CA GLU A 153 23.39 2.20 50.42
C GLU A 153 22.22 3.17 50.26
N ASN A 154 22.33 4.39 50.78
CA ASN A 154 21.30 5.43 50.59
C ASN A 154 21.20 5.89 49.12
N VAL A 155 22.33 6.02 48.43
CA VAL A 155 22.37 6.37 47.00
C VAL A 155 21.84 5.23 46.14
N GLU A 156 22.22 3.98 46.42
CA GLU A 156 21.69 2.79 45.74
C GLU A 156 20.18 2.63 45.95
N GLY A 157 19.70 2.84 47.18
CA GLY A 157 18.27 2.84 47.48
C GLY A 157 17.50 3.96 46.78
N GLN A 158 18.11 5.15 46.59
CA GLN A 158 17.53 6.19 45.75
C GLN A 158 17.47 5.77 44.28
N MET A 159 18.52 5.14 43.77
CA MET A 159 18.60 4.65 42.39
C MET A 159 17.53 3.60 42.10
N MET A 160 17.37 2.57 42.95
CA MET A 160 16.29 1.58 42.81
C MET A 160 14.90 2.22 42.81
N ARG A 161 14.66 3.23 43.67
CA ARG A 161 13.38 3.96 43.69
C ARG A 161 13.14 4.76 42.42
N MET A 162 14.19 5.26 41.78
CA MET A 162 14.08 5.92 40.46
C MET A 162 13.79 4.90 39.37
N GLU A 163 14.46 3.76 39.39
CA GLU A 163 14.29 2.69 38.40
C GLU A 163 12.88 2.09 38.44
N MET A 164 12.35 1.77 39.62
CA MET A 164 10.95 1.32 39.78
C MET A 164 9.93 2.38 39.31
N LYS A 165 10.25 3.67 39.44
CA LYS A 165 9.39 4.76 38.94
C LYS A 165 9.42 4.85 37.41
N VAL A 166 10.58 4.62 36.80
CA VAL A 166 10.74 4.57 35.34
C VAL A 166 9.98 3.38 34.77
N ASP A 167 10.16 2.19 35.33
CA ASP A 167 9.45 0.98 34.88
C ASP A 167 7.93 1.06 35.10
N GLY A 168 7.50 1.59 36.25
CA GLY A 168 6.09 1.83 36.53
C GLY A 168 5.46 2.87 35.57
N GLY A 169 6.23 3.87 35.13
CA GLY A 169 5.82 4.85 34.13
C GLY A 169 5.67 4.23 32.74
N LEU A 170 6.62 3.39 32.33
CA LEU A 170 6.57 2.64 31.07
C LEU A 170 5.39 1.66 31.01
N LYS A 171 5.13 0.91 32.09
CA LYS A 171 3.97 0.00 32.18
C LYS A 171 2.63 0.72 32.13
N LYS A 172 2.49 1.88 32.79
CA LYS A 172 1.26 2.69 32.73
C LYS A 172 0.99 3.28 31.35
N ASN A 173 2.04 3.54 30.57
CA ASN A 173 1.89 4.05 29.21
C ASN A 173 1.57 2.94 28.19
N MET A 174 1.91 1.68 28.45
CA MET A 174 1.51 0.55 27.60
C MET A 174 0.16 -0.07 27.97
N GLY A 175 -0.24 -0.05 29.25
CA GLY A 175 -1.45 -0.73 29.74
C GLY A 175 -2.80 -0.05 29.44
N THR A 176 -2.82 1.16 28.86
CA THR A 176 -4.07 1.87 28.54
C THR A 176 -4.67 1.52 27.18
N HIS A 177 -4.04 0.63 26.41
CA HIS A 177 -4.53 0.23 25.08
C HIS A 177 -5.19 -1.16 25.00
N GLU A 178 -5.19 -1.97 26.08
CA GLU A 178 -5.47 -3.41 25.98
C GLU A 178 -6.65 -3.91 26.83
N SER A 179 -7.64 -3.07 27.14
CA SER A 179 -8.81 -3.48 27.94
C SER A 179 -10.13 -2.86 27.50
N GLN A 180 -10.51 -3.04 26.23
CA GLN A 180 -11.92 -3.03 25.83
C GLN A 180 -12.18 -4.19 24.87
N GLY A 181 -12.47 -5.36 25.46
CA GLY A 181 -13.17 -6.43 24.76
C GLY A 181 -14.63 -6.02 24.52
N PRO A 182 -15.23 -6.34 23.37
CA PRO A 182 -16.59 -5.94 23.05
C PRO A 182 -17.59 -6.84 23.79
N GLY A 183 -18.01 -6.40 24.98
CA GLY A 183 -19.28 -6.80 25.57
C GLY A 183 -20.43 -6.15 24.80
N ARG A 184 -21.37 -6.99 24.38
CA ARG A 184 -22.54 -6.64 23.56
C ARG A 184 -23.54 -5.72 24.30
N GLU A 185 -24.37 -5.09 23.46
CA GLU A 185 -25.64 -4.39 23.73
C GLU A 185 -25.59 -2.88 24.00
N GLY A 186 -26.29 -2.13 23.12
CA GLY A 186 -26.71 -0.74 23.32
C GLY A 186 -25.96 0.31 22.50
N VAL A 187 -26.23 0.39 21.19
CA VAL A 187 -25.74 1.49 20.33
C VAL A 187 -26.65 2.70 20.52
N ASP A 188 -26.21 3.67 21.31
CA ASP A 188 -26.65 5.07 21.25
C ASP A 188 -25.65 5.87 20.41
N ASP A 189 -26.14 6.55 19.38
CA ASP A 189 -25.41 7.25 18.30
C ASP A 189 -24.60 8.50 18.72
N SER A 190 -24.19 8.61 19.98
CA SER A 190 -23.54 9.82 20.52
C SER A 190 -22.02 9.70 20.76
N LYS A 191 -21.36 8.59 20.39
CA LYS A 191 -19.93 8.35 20.69
C LYS A 191 -18.93 8.53 19.54
N ILE A 192 -19.37 8.93 18.34
CA ILE A 192 -18.48 9.01 17.16
C ILE A 192 -17.48 10.18 17.21
N SER A 193 -17.66 11.19 18.07
CA SER A 193 -16.74 12.35 18.12
C SER A 193 -15.40 12.10 18.84
N ARG A 194 -15.22 10.99 19.56
CA ARG A 194 -14.08 10.82 20.48
C ARG A 194 -12.93 9.94 19.95
N ALA A 195 -13.13 9.27 18.81
CA ALA A 195 -12.11 8.44 18.17
C ALA A 195 -11.12 9.26 17.32
N ASP A 196 -11.54 10.43 16.82
CA ASP A 196 -10.70 11.29 15.97
C ASP A 196 -9.56 11.98 16.76
N ASP A 197 -9.77 12.25 18.06
CA ASP A 197 -8.75 12.87 18.91
C ASP A 197 -7.60 11.91 19.27
N LEU A 198 -7.85 10.59 19.31
CA LEU A 198 -6.82 9.58 19.58
C LEU A 198 -5.95 9.31 18.34
N GLY A 199 -6.52 9.41 17.14
CA GLY A 199 -5.78 9.29 15.88
C GLY A 199 -4.73 10.40 15.71
N ASN A 200 -5.06 11.63 16.12
CA ASN A 200 -4.14 12.76 16.04
C ASN A 200 -2.93 12.61 16.99
N ASN A 201 -3.13 12.09 18.21
CA ASN A 201 -2.03 11.92 19.15
C ASN A 201 -1.02 10.85 18.69
N ASN A 202 -1.49 9.77 18.07
CA ASN A 202 -0.60 8.74 17.49
C ASN A 202 0.19 9.26 16.29
N ALA A 203 -0.41 10.11 15.46
CA ALA A 203 0.31 10.75 14.35
C ALA A 203 1.44 11.67 14.84
N ILE A 204 1.21 12.41 15.92
CA ILE A 204 2.24 13.28 16.55
C ILE A 204 3.39 12.45 17.13
N LEU A 205 3.07 11.33 17.81
CA LEU A 205 4.09 10.43 18.36
C LEU A 205 4.94 9.77 17.26
N LEU A 206 4.30 9.31 16.17
CA LEU A 206 5.00 8.75 15.01
C LEU A 206 5.89 9.78 14.30
N ALA A 207 5.45 11.03 14.17
CA ALA A 207 6.25 12.10 13.61
C ALA A 207 7.49 12.38 14.48
N ARG A 208 7.32 12.40 15.81
CA ARG A 208 8.43 12.61 16.75
C ARG A 208 9.42 11.44 16.77
N ALA A 209 8.95 10.21 16.62
CA ALA A 209 9.82 9.04 16.53
C ALA A 209 10.75 9.12 15.30
N ARG A 210 10.21 9.49 14.12
CA ARG A 210 11.01 9.67 12.89
C ARG A 210 12.03 10.80 13.00
N GLU A 211 11.68 11.88 13.68
CA GLU A 211 12.61 12.99 13.91
C GLU A 211 13.78 12.56 14.81
N LEU A 212 13.51 11.77 15.85
CA LEU A 212 14.56 11.20 16.71
C LEU A 212 15.47 10.24 15.95
N GLU A 213 14.94 9.40 15.06
CA GLU A 213 15.75 8.53 14.18
C GLU A 213 16.70 9.35 13.30
N LYS A 214 16.21 10.45 12.72
CA LYS A 214 17.03 11.35 11.90
C LYS A 214 18.14 12.01 12.71
N GLN A 215 17.85 12.44 13.94
CA GLN A 215 18.84 13.01 14.85
C GLN A 215 19.89 11.98 15.26
N LEU A 216 19.48 10.74 15.52
CA LEU A 216 20.37 9.64 15.89
C LEU A 216 21.30 9.28 14.72
N GLU A 217 20.78 9.25 13.49
CA GLU A 217 21.60 8.99 12.30
C GLU A 217 22.56 10.15 12.00
N SER A 218 22.12 11.39 12.19
CA SER A 218 23.00 12.56 12.13
C SER A 218 24.12 12.49 13.17
N ALA A 219 23.81 12.09 14.41
CA ALA A 219 24.79 11.96 15.48
C ALA A 219 25.82 10.85 15.20
N LYS A 220 25.39 9.70 14.65
CA LYS A 220 26.29 8.62 14.21
C LYS A 220 27.27 9.12 13.14
N ASN A 221 26.78 9.85 12.14
CA ASN A 221 27.64 10.39 11.08
C ASN A 221 28.68 11.37 11.64
N THR A 222 28.28 12.22 12.59
CA THR A 222 29.22 13.12 13.30
C THR A 222 30.26 12.35 14.11
N ILE A 223 29.89 11.25 14.77
CA ILE A 223 30.84 10.40 15.50
C ILE A 223 31.83 9.73 14.53
N LEU A 224 31.35 9.28 13.37
CA LEU A 224 32.21 8.68 12.34
C LEU A 224 33.24 9.69 11.79
N THR A 225 32.83 10.93 11.54
CA THR A 225 33.77 11.98 11.09
C THR A 225 34.80 12.32 12.16
N PHE A 226 34.42 12.37 13.45
CA PHE A 226 35.38 12.57 14.54
C PHE A 226 36.41 11.43 14.62
N ARG A 227 35.97 10.17 14.50
CA ARG A 227 36.87 9.01 14.48
C ARG A 227 37.86 9.05 13.30
N GLN A 228 37.40 9.51 12.14
CA GLN A 228 38.27 9.65 10.97
C GLN A 228 39.35 10.71 11.20
N VAL A 229 39.00 11.85 11.79
CA VAL A 229 39.96 12.90 12.15
C VAL A 229 40.94 12.43 13.25
N GLU A 230 40.50 11.62 14.22
CA GLU A 230 41.40 11.03 15.22
C GLU A 230 42.38 10.03 14.61
N ASN A 231 41.92 9.19 13.68
CA ASN A 231 42.78 8.24 12.97
C ASN A 231 43.84 8.95 12.11
N GLU A 232 43.50 10.09 11.50
CA GLU A 232 44.46 10.90 10.73
C GLU A 232 45.51 11.59 11.61
N LYS A 233 45.20 11.87 12.88
CA LYS A 233 46.15 12.48 13.83
C LYS A 233 47.11 11.48 14.48
N ASN A 234 46.79 10.18 14.46
CA ASN A 234 47.58 9.13 15.12
C ASN A 234 48.64 8.45 14.23
N TYR A 235 48.94 8.99 13.04
CA TYR A 235 50.14 8.62 12.27
C TYR A 235 51.21 9.72 12.28
N PRO A 236 52.01 9.86 13.35
CA PRO A 236 53.24 10.62 13.28
C PRO A 236 54.35 9.75 12.68
N GLY A 237 54.75 10.05 11.46
CA GLY A 237 56.10 9.78 10.96
C GLY A 237 56.41 8.35 10.50
N GLY A 238 56.38 8.15 9.18
CA GLY A 238 57.01 7.02 8.52
C GLY A 238 57.73 7.51 7.27
N VAL A 239 59.06 7.56 7.35
CA VAL A 239 60.04 8.01 6.36
C VAL A 239 59.82 7.42 4.96
N GLY A 240 60.05 8.23 3.91
CA GLY A 240 59.84 7.87 2.50
C GLY A 240 60.83 6.88 1.90
N PRO A 241 60.77 6.69 0.56
CA PRO A 241 61.95 7.09 -0.22
C PRO A 241 61.64 7.79 -1.56
N THR A 242 62.46 8.82 -1.79
CA THR A 242 63.08 9.34 -3.02
C THR A 242 62.85 8.66 -4.38
N GLY A 243 62.64 9.53 -5.38
CA GLY A 243 62.97 9.36 -6.81
C GLY A 243 61.74 9.01 -7.67
N GLN A 244 61.46 9.60 -8.83
CA GLN A 244 62.25 10.43 -9.74
C GLN A 244 61.27 11.11 -10.73
N ARG A 245 61.73 12.22 -11.31
CA ARG A 245 61.08 13.18 -12.24
C ARG A 245 60.29 12.52 -13.40
N ASP A 246 59.23 13.18 -13.87
CA ASP A 246 59.33 13.88 -15.17
C ASP A 246 58.21 14.90 -15.45
N LEU A 247 58.60 15.87 -16.27
CA LEU A 247 57.98 17.14 -16.60
C LEU A 247 57.03 17.05 -17.81
N GLY A 248 56.03 17.93 -17.84
CA GLY A 248 55.23 18.32 -19.02
C GLY A 248 53.89 18.91 -18.56
N ALA A 249 53.75 20.21 -18.30
CA ALA A 249 53.69 21.37 -19.22
C ALA A 249 52.45 21.41 -20.13
N VAL A 250 51.89 22.62 -20.27
CA VAL A 250 50.77 23.12 -21.13
C VAL A 250 49.46 23.32 -20.32
N GLU A 251 49.14 24.50 -19.78
CA GLU A 251 48.66 25.78 -20.38
C GLU A 251 47.14 25.85 -20.66
N GLY A 252 46.54 26.99 -20.24
CA GLY A 252 45.18 27.48 -20.56
C GLY A 252 44.25 27.55 -19.34
N VAL A 253 44.01 28.67 -18.62
CA VAL A 253 43.53 30.03 -19.01
C VAL A 253 42.16 29.89 -19.72
N ASP A 254 41.00 30.40 -19.27
CA ASP A 254 40.69 31.64 -18.55
C ASP A 254 39.22 31.67 -18.02
N GLN A 255 38.99 32.57 -17.05
CA GLN A 255 37.81 33.44 -16.82
C GLN A 255 36.39 32.85 -16.60
N SER A 256 35.85 32.92 -15.36
CA SER A 256 35.16 34.05 -14.70
C SER A 256 33.73 34.31 -15.19
N GLY A 257 32.78 34.25 -14.26
CA GLY A 257 31.38 34.60 -14.48
C GLY A 257 30.61 34.61 -13.17
N GLU A 258 30.84 35.65 -12.38
CA GLU A 258 30.00 36.05 -11.26
C GLU A 258 28.60 36.38 -11.78
N HIS A 259 27.54 35.97 -11.06
CA HIS A 259 26.22 36.53 -11.27
C HIS A 259 25.55 36.80 -9.93
N GLU A 260 25.35 38.11 -9.73
CA GLU A 260 24.71 38.82 -8.64
C GLU A 260 23.25 38.42 -8.38
N GLU A 261 22.91 38.69 -7.12
CA GLU A 261 21.62 38.91 -6.47
C GLU A 261 20.49 39.44 -7.37
N ASN A 262 19.27 38.92 -7.16
CA ASN A 262 18.08 39.76 -7.24
C ASN A 262 16.94 39.19 -6.39
N GLU A 263 16.85 39.67 -5.16
CA GLU A 263 15.63 39.61 -4.36
C GLU A 263 14.57 40.53 -4.98
N ARG A 264 13.40 39.99 -5.33
CA ARG A 264 12.18 40.78 -5.54
C ARG A 264 11.00 40.14 -4.83
N THR A 265 10.67 40.72 -3.69
CA THR A 265 9.31 40.78 -3.15
C THR A 265 8.41 41.64 -4.07
N PRO A 266 7.09 41.42 -4.02
CA PRO A 266 6.20 42.57 -4.02
C PRO A 266 5.16 42.52 -2.89
N GLU A 267 5.05 43.69 -2.25
CA GLU A 267 3.97 44.13 -1.39
C GLU A 267 2.60 44.17 -2.11
N ILE A 268 1.59 43.71 -1.38
CA ILE A 268 0.32 44.40 -1.07
C ILE A 268 -0.20 45.42 -2.11
N THR A 269 -1.34 45.10 -2.72
CA THR A 269 -2.40 46.09 -2.98
C THR A 269 -3.77 45.51 -2.66
N ALA A 270 -4.42 46.09 -1.65
CA ALA A 270 -5.82 45.95 -1.35
C ALA A 270 -6.66 46.75 -2.37
N SER A 271 -7.80 46.20 -2.83
CA SER A 271 -8.93 47.05 -3.24
C SER A 271 -10.25 46.30 -3.32
N ARG A 272 -11.23 46.90 -2.61
CA ARG A 272 -12.66 47.04 -2.94
C ARG A 272 -13.60 45.82 -2.87
N VAL A 273 -14.25 45.78 -1.70
CA VAL A 273 -15.68 45.52 -1.51
C VAL A 273 -16.53 46.43 -2.42
N PRO A 274 -17.66 45.93 -2.94
CA PRO A 274 -18.90 46.68 -2.75
C PRO A 274 -20.01 45.82 -2.13
N ASP A 275 -20.63 46.42 -1.11
CA ASP A 275 -21.92 46.03 -0.56
C ASP A 275 -23.01 46.09 -1.63
N GLY A 276 -23.95 45.15 -1.56
CA GLY A 276 -25.08 45.07 -2.48
C GLY A 276 -26.14 44.09 -2.00
N VAL A 277 -26.86 44.50 -0.97
CA VAL A 277 -28.12 43.90 -0.50
C VAL A 277 -29.11 43.78 -1.67
N THR A 278 -29.74 42.62 -1.85
CA THR A 278 -31.21 42.53 -2.05
C THR A 278 -31.71 41.12 -1.74
N SER A 279 -32.64 41.10 -0.80
CA SER A 279 -33.53 40.00 -0.46
C SER A 279 -34.58 39.81 -1.56
N VAL A 280 -34.69 38.61 -2.11
CA VAL A 280 -35.91 38.12 -2.77
C VAL A 280 -36.06 36.64 -2.44
N GLN A 281 -37.08 36.32 -1.65
CA GLN A 281 -37.65 34.98 -1.56
C GLN A 281 -38.38 34.72 -2.87
N ASP A 282 -37.97 33.69 -3.62
CA ASP A 282 -38.84 33.11 -4.64
C ASP A 282 -38.68 31.60 -4.74
N LYS A 283 -39.85 30.95 -4.71
CA LYS A 283 -40.07 29.51 -4.83
C LYS A 283 -39.71 29.07 -6.25
N LEU A 284 -38.67 28.26 -6.42
CA LEU A 284 -38.36 27.63 -7.70
C LEU A 284 -38.55 26.11 -7.62
N LEU A 285 -39.61 25.66 -8.30
CA LEU A 285 -39.75 24.32 -8.85
C LEU A 285 -38.59 24.04 -9.84
N PRO A 286 -38.25 22.76 -10.12
CA PRO A 286 -37.08 22.41 -10.92
C PRO A 286 -37.24 22.88 -12.36
N GLN A 287 -36.61 24.00 -12.70
CA GLN A 287 -36.49 24.50 -14.06
C GLN A 287 -35.54 23.56 -14.80
N ALA A 288 -36.04 22.87 -15.83
CA ALA A 288 -35.23 22.03 -16.70
C ALA A 288 -34.09 22.88 -17.30
N CYS A 289 -32.85 22.41 -17.13
CA CYS A 289 -31.66 23.07 -17.66
C CYS A 289 -31.74 23.13 -19.20
N GLY A 290 -32.18 24.26 -19.74
CA GLY A 290 -32.32 24.50 -21.18
C GLY A 290 -30.99 24.60 -21.94
N ILE A 291 -29.86 24.47 -21.26
CA ILE A 291 -28.50 24.67 -21.81
C ILE A 291 -27.87 23.34 -22.27
N CYS A 292 -28.47 22.18 -21.97
CA CYS A 292 -27.87 20.88 -22.31
C CYS A 292 -28.13 20.40 -23.76
N LYS A 293 -28.74 21.22 -24.64
CA LYS A 293 -29.24 20.71 -25.92
C LYS A 293 -28.18 20.50 -27.01
N ASP A 294 -27.00 21.08 -26.92
CA ASP A 294 -26.02 21.01 -28.03
C ASP A 294 -24.59 20.65 -27.65
N MET A 295 -24.34 20.16 -26.42
CA MET A 295 -23.08 19.44 -26.16
C MET A 295 -23.27 17.99 -26.62
N LYS A 296 -23.15 17.76 -27.94
CA LYS A 296 -22.68 16.48 -28.44
C LYS A 296 -21.38 16.21 -27.71
N ALA A 297 -21.40 15.24 -26.79
CA ALA A 297 -20.18 14.64 -26.28
C ALA A 297 -19.36 14.27 -27.51
N SER A 298 -18.24 14.94 -27.73
CA SER A 298 -17.18 14.37 -28.53
C SER A 298 -16.75 13.14 -27.74
N GLU A 299 -17.28 11.99 -28.13
CA GLU A 299 -16.71 10.70 -27.83
C GLU A 299 -15.32 10.71 -28.50
N ASP A 300 -14.35 11.27 -27.78
CA ASP A 300 -12.93 11.00 -28.01
C ASP A 300 -12.74 9.55 -27.58
N GLU A 301 -13.12 8.65 -28.50
CA GLU A 301 -12.85 7.22 -28.53
C GLU A 301 -11.33 7.00 -28.55
N GLY A 302 -10.71 7.23 -27.40
CA GLY A 302 -9.27 7.10 -27.19
C GLY A 302 -8.88 6.62 -25.79
N GLU A 303 -9.85 6.29 -24.93
CA GLU A 303 -9.59 5.58 -23.66
C GLU A 303 -10.02 4.12 -23.81
N ARG A 304 -9.15 3.35 -24.44
CA ARG A 304 -9.18 1.88 -24.45
C ARG A 304 -9.17 1.42 -22.99
N ASN A 305 -10.29 0.84 -22.56
CA ASN A 305 -10.43 0.16 -21.28
C ASN A 305 -9.36 -0.94 -21.19
N SER A 306 -8.24 -0.65 -20.54
CA SER A 306 -7.15 -1.61 -20.32
C SER A 306 -7.56 -2.52 -19.16
N GLN A 307 -8.30 -3.57 -19.48
CA GLN A 307 -8.20 -4.81 -18.73
C GLN A 307 -6.73 -5.25 -18.81
N GLN A 308 -6.10 -5.42 -17.65
CA GLN A 308 -4.71 -5.87 -17.54
C GLN A 308 -4.58 -7.25 -18.19
N GLU A 309 -3.94 -7.31 -19.36
CA GLU A 309 -3.30 -8.53 -19.85
C GLU A 309 -2.04 -8.78 -19.03
N SER A 310 -2.02 -9.91 -18.33
CA SER A 310 -0.90 -10.39 -17.54
C SER A 310 0.19 -10.95 -18.45
N THR A 311 1.27 -10.20 -18.63
CA THR A 311 2.53 -10.71 -19.19
C THR A 311 3.25 -11.54 -18.14
N ASN A 312 3.32 -12.86 -18.36
CA ASN A 312 4.04 -13.82 -17.54
C ASN A 312 5.53 -13.47 -17.45
N THR A 313 5.97 -12.97 -16.29
CA THR A 313 7.41 -12.83 -15.97
C THR A 313 7.69 -13.46 -14.61
N SER A 314 8.72 -14.31 -14.60
CA SER A 314 9.22 -15.21 -13.55
C SER A 314 9.09 -14.72 -12.10
N PRO A 315 8.65 -15.57 -11.15
CA PRO A 315 8.49 -15.21 -9.75
C PRO A 315 9.75 -15.56 -8.97
N ASP A 316 10.70 -14.63 -8.88
CA ASP A 316 11.61 -14.68 -7.74
C ASP A 316 12.11 -13.27 -7.40
N LYS A 317 11.98 -12.92 -6.12
CA LYS A 317 12.30 -11.65 -5.43
C LYS A 317 11.13 -10.66 -5.22
N LEU A 318 10.58 -10.72 -4.01
CA LEU A 318 10.10 -9.61 -3.16
C LEU A 318 9.39 -8.44 -3.87
N LYS A 319 8.06 -8.50 -4.01
CA LYS A 319 7.28 -7.38 -4.56
C LYS A 319 6.17 -6.88 -3.63
N LYS A 320 6.56 -6.34 -2.48
CA LYS A 320 5.70 -5.45 -1.66
C LYS A 320 5.48 -4.07 -2.31
N GLY A 321 6.01 -3.84 -3.52
CA GLY A 321 6.00 -2.53 -4.21
C GLY A 321 5.22 -2.45 -5.52
N GLU A 322 4.59 -3.53 -6.01
CA GLU A 322 3.84 -3.46 -7.28
C GLU A 322 2.39 -2.99 -7.13
N ASN A 323 1.77 -3.24 -5.96
CA ASN A 323 0.36 -2.93 -5.72
C ASN A 323 0.03 -1.44 -5.53
N SER A 324 1.01 -0.55 -5.76
CA SER A 324 0.82 0.90 -5.63
C SER A 324 0.93 1.63 -6.97
N ARG A 325 1.16 0.93 -8.09
CA ARG A 325 1.38 1.57 -9.40
C ARG A 325 0.06 1.82 -10.13
N LEU A 326 -0.18 3.08 -10.50
CA LEU A 326 -1.27 3.48 -11.37
C LEU A 326 -0.71 3.94 -12.72
N ASN A 327 -1.00 3.21 -13.79
CA ASN A 327 -0.54 3.54 -15.14
C ASN A 327 -1.42 4.65 -15.75
N ILE A 328 -0.81 5.76 -16.15
CA ILE A 328 -1.45 6.89 -16.83
C ILE A 328 -0.74 7.08 -18.18
N LYS A 329 -1.35 6.53 -19.24
CA LYS A 329 -0.83 6.56 -20.60
C LYS A 329 0.61 6.02 -20.66
N ASN A 330 1.59 6.92 -20.67
CA ASN A 330 3.01 6.70 -20.90
C ASN A 330 3.88 6.78 -19.64
N TYR A 331 3.30 6.91 -18.45
CA TYR A 331 4.01 6.84 -17.18
C TYR A 331 3.17 6.17 -16.11
N TYR A 332 3.81 5.74 -15.03
CA TYR A 332 3.12 5.30 -13.83
C TYR A 332 3.30 6.31 -12.71
N ILE A 333 2.31 6.37 -11.83
CA ILE A 333 2.39 7.11 -10.57
C ILE A 333 2.23 6.13 -9.41
N LEU A 334 2.74 6.49 -8.24
CA LEU A 334 2.56 5.69 -7.03
C LEU A 334 1.42 6.26 -6.20
N VAL A 335 0.63 5.38 -5.60
CA VAL A 335 -0.41 5.75 -4.64
C VAL A 335 0.10 5.49 -3.23
N SER A 336 -0.13 6.43 -2.30
CA SER A 336 0.39 6.34 -0.93
C SER A 336 -0.10 5.10 -0.17
N HIS A 337 -1.28 4.58 -0.53
CA HIS A 337 -1.89 3.44 0.15
C HIS A 337 -2.61 2.49 -0.85
N PRO A 338 -2.43 1.15 -0.74
CA PRO A 338 -3.00 0.17 -1.68
C PRO A 338 -4.54 0.14 -1.72
N LYS A 339 -5.20 0.53 -0.62
CA LYS A 339 -6.67 0.75 -0.56
C LYS A 339 -7.25 1.55 -1.73
N PHE A 340 -6.48 2.38 -2.43
CA PHE A 340 -6.93 3.05 -3.65
C PHE A 340 -7.60 2.09 -4.65
N PHE A 341 -7.03 0.90 -4.80
CA PHE A 341 -7.50 -0.12 -5.74
C PHE A 341 -8.69 -0.93 -5.18
N GLU A 342 -8.94 -0.86 -3.88
CA GLU A 342 -10.05 -1.55 -3.21
C GLU A 342 -11.31 -0.68 -3.09
N ILE A 343 -11.21 0.63 -3.35
CA ILE A 343 -12.34 1.56 -3.23
C ILE A 343 -13.38 1.27 -4.31
N ASN A 344 -14.60 0.97 -3.87
CA ASN A 344 -15.78 1.00 -4.73
C ASN A 344 -16.21 2.45 -5.01
N TRP A 345 -15.65 3.04 -6.06
CA TRP A 345 -15.82 4.47 -6.41
C TRP A 345 -17.28 4.90 -6.62
N GLU A 346 -18.16 4.01 -7.08
CA GLU A 346 -19.57 4.33 -7.36
C GLU A 346 -20.37 4.68 -6.10
N LYS A 347 -19.88 4.27 -4.92
CA LYS A 347 -20.47 4.65 -3.63
C LYS A 347 -20.19 6.11 -3.26
N TYR A 348 -19.10 6.68 -3.76
CA TYR A 348 -18.56 7.97 -3.31
C TYR A 348 -18.88 9.14 -4.23
N TYR A 349 -19.38 8.91 -5.44
CA TYR A 349 -19.91 9.96 -6.30
C TYR A 349 -21.13 9.50 -7.09
N ARG A 350 -21.93 10.45 -7.57
CA ARG A 350 -23.03 10.20 -8.51
C ARG A 350 -22.87 11.03 -9.77
N PRO A 351 -23.17 10.48 -10.96
CA PRO A 351 -23.23 11.26 -12.18
C PRO A 351 -24.41 12.24 -12.13
N VAL A 352 -24.20 13.44 -12.65
CA VAL A 352 -25.22 14.49 -12.80
C VAL A 352 -25.63 14.56 -14.27
N ARG A 353 -26.92 14.83 -14.52
CA ARG A 353 -27.51 14.90 -15.88
C ARG A 353 -26.81 15.87 -16.86
N CYS A 354 -25.96 16.78 -16.37
CA CYS A 354 -25.27 17.79 -17.19
C CYS A 354 -23.77 17.50 -17.37
N GLY A 355 -23.36 16.23 -17.45
CA GLY A 355 -21.98 15.87 -17.80
C GLY A 355 -20.95 16.14 -16.71
N GLY A 356 -21.26 15.76 -15.47
CA GLY A 356 -20.32 15.87 -14.35
C GLY A 356 -20.63 14.88 -13.24
N PHE A 357 -19.85 14.96 -12.17
CA PHE A 357 -19.96 14.09 -11.01
C PHE A 357 -20.10 14.96 -9.75
N THR A 358 -20.97 14.54 -8.84
CA THR A 358 -21.09 15.12 -7.48
C THR A 358 -20.59 14.10 -6.47
N CYS A 359 -19.73 14.53 -5.55
CA CYS A 359 -19.34 13.69 -4.41
C CYS A 359 -20.57 13.41 -3.53
N THR A 360 -20.66 12.21 -2.94
CA THR A 360 -21.74 11.86 -1.99
C THR A 360 -21.41 12.26 -0.56
N GLN A 361 -20.13 12.44 -0.25
CA GLN A 361 -19.65 12.82 1.09
C GLN A 361 -19.50 14.33 1.27
N CYS A 362 -19.35 15.08 0.18
CA CYS A 362 -19.40 16.54 0.21
C CYS A 362 -20.10 17.08 -1.04
N PHE A 363 -20.45 18.37 -1.04
CA PHE A 363 -21.20 18.99 -2.14
C PHE A 363 -20.34 19.40 -3.35
N GLN A 364 -19.10 18.90 -3.44
CA GLN A 364 -18.18 19.23 -4.53
C GLN A 364 -18.62 18.60 -5.86
N LYS A 365 -18.43 19.37 -6.94
CA LYS A 365 -18.73 18.96 -8.32
C LYS A 365 -17.45 18.95 -9.14
N LYS A 366 -17.25 17.91 -9.94
CA LYS A 366 -16.14 17.81 -10.90
C LYS A 366 -16.69 17.44 -12.28
N SER A 367 -16.05 17.95 -13.34
CA SER A 367 -16.45 17.68 -14.71
C SER A 367 -16.03 16.28 -15.21
N SER A 368 -15.02 15.66 -14.60
CA SER A 368 -14.53 14.34 -15.00
C SER A 368 -14.54 13.34 -13.85
N LYS A 369 -14.68 12.05 -14.20
CA LYS A 369 -14.61 10.92 -13.26
C LYS A 369 -13.25 10.90 -12.56
N SER A 370 -12.17 11.07 -13.31
CA SER A 370 -10.81 11.04 -12.76
C SER A 370 -10.57 12.16 -11.74
N SER A 371 -11.00 13.39 -12.03
CA SER A 371 -10.90 14.49 -11.07
C SER A 371 -11.78 14.29 -9.83
N MET A 372 -12.91 13.59 -9.96
CA MET A 372 -13.75 13.23 -8.82
C MET A 372 -13.08 12.16 -7.93
N GLN A 373 -12.47 11.13 -8.52
CA GLN A 373 -11.70 10.13 -7.78
C GLN A 373 -10.54 10.76 -7.02
N ASP A 374 -9.79 11.68 -7.65
CA ASP A 374 -8.69 12.40 -7.00
C ASP A 374 -9.19 13.21 -5.80
N HIS A 375 -10.30 13.93 -5.98
CA HIS A 375 -10.95 14.67 -4.90
C HIS A 375 -11.33 13.75 -3.73
N ILE A 376 -11.96 12.61 -3.99
CA ILE A 376 -12.35 11.66 -2.94
C ILE A 376 -11.13 11.10 -2.23
N TRP A 377 -10.10 10.68 -2.98
CA TRP A 377 -8.86 10.14 -2.43
C TRP A 377 -8.18 11.11 -1.45
N ILE A 378 -8.16 12.39 -1.80
CA ILE A 378 -7.41 13.41 -1.07
C ILE A 378 -8.21 13.99 0.09
N GLU A 379 -9.49 14.29 -0.14
CA GLU A 379 -10.32 14.97 0.84
C GLU A 379 -10.95 14.01 1.84
N HIS A 380 -11.34 12.81 1.41
CA HIS A 380 -12.07 11.86 2.24
C HIS A 380 -11.20 10.74 2.79
N PHE A 381 -10.21 10.27 2.02
CA PHE A 381 -9.24 9.28 2.51
C PHE A 381 -7.99 9.92 3.11
N LYS A 382 -7.78 11.24 2.95
CA LYS A 382 -6.60 11.98 3.42
C LYS A 382 -5.26 11.43 2.88
N GLU A 383 -5.34 10.69 1.79
CA GLU A 383 -4.19 10.09 1.12
C GLU A 383 -3.70 10.98 -0.03
N ARG A 384 -2.57 10.62 -0.65
CA ARG A 384 -1.88 11.44 -1.65
C ARG A 384 -1.30 10.59 -2.77
N PHE A 385 -0.85 11.25 -3.83
CA PHE A 385 -0.09 10.61 -4.90
C PHE A 385 1.41 10.88 -4.74
N LEU A 386 2.22 9.93 -5.17
CA LEU A 386 3.66 9.91 -5.04
C LEU A 386 4.31 9.84 -6.44
N CYS A 387 5.39 10.60 -6.62
CA CYS A 387 6.24 10.50 -7.80
C CYS A 387 7.20 9.31 -7.64
N PRO A 388 7.30 8.38 -8.61
CA PRO A 388 8.20 7.24 -8.51
C PRO A 388 9.70 7.59 -8.63
N PHE A 389 10.02 8.79 -9.11
CA PHE A 389 11.41 9.24 -9.35
C PHE A 389 11.95 10.17 -8.25
N CYS A 390 11.09 10.66 -7.36
CA CYS A 390 11.51 11.48 -6.23
C CYS A 390 11.73 10.62 -4.99
N SER A 391 12.94 10.67 -4.43
CA SER A 391 13.27 10.04 -3.15
C SER A 391 12.60 10.73 -1.96
N ASN A 392 12.29 12.03 -2.12
CA ASN A 392 11.47 12.76 -1.16
C ASN A 392 9.99 12.50 -1.46
N VAL A 393 9.22 12.29 -0.39
CA VAL A 393 7.77 12.05 -0.41
C VAL A 393 7.04 13.35 -0.80
N SER A 394 7.26 13.84 -2.02
CA SER A 394 6.48 14.93 -2.58
C SER A 394 5.05 14.43 -2.71
N LEU A 395 4.19 14.90 -1.82
CA LEU A 395 2.78 14.53 -1.75
C LEU A 395 1.99 15.40 -2.73
N PHE A 396 1.49 14.80 -3.80
CA PHE A 396 0.72 15.51 -4.82
C PHE A 396 -0.79 15.39 -4.57
N ILE A 397 -1.50 16.49 -4.85
CA ILE A 397 -2.96 16.62 -4.69
C ILE A 397 -3.76 16.27 -5.96
N SER A 398 -3.14 15.70 -6.99
CA SER A 398 -3.86 15.15 -8.14
C SER A 398 -2.91 14.32 -9.00
N ARG A 399 -3.47 13.41 -9.78
CA ARG A 399 -2.72 12.65 -10.79
C ARG A 399 -2.12 13.55 -11.86
N TYR A 400 -2.84 14.63 -12.20
CA TYR A 400 -2.37 15.65 -13.13
C TYR A 400 -1.11 16.35 -12.63
N ASN A 401 -1.06 16.73 -11.34
CA ASN A 401 0.09 17.40 -10.75
C ASN A 401 1.33 16.50 -10.73
N VAL A 402 1.18 15.21 -10.43
CA VAL A 402 2.28 14.24 -10.54
C VAL A 402 2.77 14.15 -11.97
N GLY A 403 1.87 14.02 -12.95
CA GLY A 403 2.23 13.95 -14.36
C GLY A 403 2.96 15.20 -14.85
N TYR A 404 2.49 16.39 -14.46
CA TYR A 404 3.17 17.65 -14.76
C TYR A 404 4.56 17.73 -14.12
N HIS A 405 4.68 17.30 -12.86
CA HIS A 405 5.95 17.23 -12.16
C HIS A 405 6.94 16.27 -12.85
N ILE A 406 6.51 15.05 -13.19
CA ILE A 406 7.35 14.09 -13.92
C ILE A 406 7.82 14.69 -15.25
N ARG A 407 6.92 15.31 -16.02
CA ARG A 407 7.27 15.94 -17.30
C ARG A 407 8.24 17.11 -17.19
N THR A 408 8.26 17.83 -16.07
CA THR A 408 9.07 19.06 -15.90
C THR A 408 10.34 18.85 -15.10
N ARG A 409 10.37 17.86 -14.19
CA ARG A 409 11.50 17.59 -13.29
C ARG A 409 12.21 16.28 -13.59
N HIS A 410 11.57 15.36 -14.31
CA HIS A 410 12.11 14.06 -14.69
C HIS A 410 12.05 13.85 -16.22
N SER A 411 12.14 14.92 -17.00
CA SER A 411 12.05 14.87 -18.46
C SER A 411 13.15 13.98 -19.06
N SER A 412 14.34 13.92 -18.45
CA SER A 412 15.45 13.05 -18.88
C SER A 412 15.18 11.57 -18.61
N ASP A 413 14.60 11.26 -17.45
CA ASP A 413 14.39 9.87 -17.00
C ASP A 413 13.20 9.22 -17.72
N PHE A 414 12.27 10.04 -18.21
CA PHE A 414 11.06 9.61 -18.90
C PHE A 414 11.33 8.93 -20.24
N PHE A 415 12.34 9.37 -21.00
CA PHE A 415 12.63 8.80 -22.33
C PHE A 415 13.33 7.44 -22.25
N THR A 416 14.05 7.17 -21.16
CA THR A 416 14.85 5.95 -21.01
C THR A 416 13.98 4.70 -20.81
N GLN A 417 12.78 4.83 -20.26
CA GLN A 417 11.87 3.69 -20.06
C GLN A 417 11.14 3.22 -21.33
N GLN A 418 11.03 4.06 -22.37
CA GLN A 418 10.30 3.68 -23.59
C GLN A 418 11.20 3.10 -24.70
N GLY A 419 12.52 3.31 -24.63
CA GLY A 419 13.45 2.90 -25.68
C GLY A 419 14.01 1.47 -25.55
N GLY A 420 13.69 0.75 -24.47
CA GLY A 420 14.35 -0.53 -24.13
C GLY A 420 13.69 -1.81 -24.63
N GLU A 421 12.44 -1.77 -25.10
CA GLU A 421 11.66 -3.00 -25.38
C GLU A 421 11.49 -3.31 -26.89
N GLY A 422 12.22 -2.61 -27.77
CA GLY A 422 11.97 -2.65 -29.23
C GLY A 422 13.06 -3.24 -30.13
N ASN A 423 14.21 -3.69 -29.62
CA ASN A 423 15.28 -4.29 -30.43
C ASN A 423 15.92 -5.48 -29.69
N ALA A 424 15.24 -6.63 -29.72
CA ALA A 424 15.82 -7.95 -29.46
C ALA A 424 15.04 -9.01 -30.24
#